data_AF-A0A162N8B5-F1
#
_entry.id   AF-A0A162N8B5-F1
#
_cell.length_a   1.000
_cell.length_b   1.000
_cell.length_c   1.000
_cell.angle_alpha   90.00
_cell.angle_beta   90.00
_cell.angle_gamma   90.00
#
_symmetry.space_group_name_H-M   'P 1'
#
loop_
_entity.id
_entity.type
_entity.pdbx_description
1 polymer ?
#
loop_
_entity_poly.entity_id
_entity_poly.type
_entity_poly.pdbx_seq_one_letter_code
_entity_poly.pdbx_strand_id
1 'polypeptide(L)'
;MLEVGIHEADKLVQVAHALSTRSRVDILRLLNTRSMNIIEIAEALQLPVSTVANNVKVLEAAKLINTELLPAVRGAMKVCSRNYDDILIGLNSSVRSTRDGMKLYEVEMPIGHYGDCEVHPTCGMATHEGMLVREDEPASFYHPKHVTAQIIWFRKGYVEYLLPLEIPQNAKIQSIELSMEMCSEAPNYDNDWPSDISVWVNGTEIGMWTSPGDFGDRRGVLNPSWWLDWTTQYGLLKTWRIDQERTTLDMQKVSDVTLNDLYLNQRPSLRVRIGVKSDAVHKGGVNLFGKQFGDYDQDLVMRVSYTMDELE
;
A
#
# COMPACT_ATOMS: atom_id res chain seq x y z
N MET A 1 4.45 13.60 -11.93
CA MET A 1 4.99 13.86 -10.59
C MET A 1 6.52 13.71 -10.62
N LEU A 2 7.26 14.60 -9.96
CA LEU A 2 8.70 14.49 -9.75
C LEU A 2 8.97 13.90 -8.38
N GLU A 3 9.66 12.78 -8.33
CA GLU A 3 10.09 12.15 -7.07
C GLU A 3 11.58 12.44 -6.82
N VAL A 4 11.89 12.88 -5.60
CA VAL A 4 13.26 13.14 -5.16
C VAL A 4 13.43 12.65 -3.73
N GLY A 5 14.46 11.85 -3.49
CA GLY A 5 14.77 11.28 -2.17
C GLY A 5 16.02 11.87 -1.53
N ILE A 6 16.17 11.70 -0.22
CA ILE A 6 17.41 12.03 0.54
C ILE A 6 18.65 11.29 0.02
N HIS A 7 18.48 10.16 -0.65
CA HIS A 7 19.56 9.39 -1.27
C HIS A 7 20.13 10.04 -2.55
N GLU A 8 19.35 10.88 -3.24
CA GLU A 8 19.81 11.67 -4.37
C GLU A 8 20.19 13.07 -3.88
N ALA A 9 21.10 13.16 -2.91
CA ALA A 9 21.40 14.40 -2.16
C ALA A 9 21.63 15.62 -3.06
N ASP A 10 22.40 15.47 -4.14
CA ASP A 10 22.65 16.56 -5.09
C ASP A 10 21.39 17.02 -5.81
N LYS A 11 20.54 16.09 -6.24
CA LYS A 11 19.26 16.36 -6.91
C LYS A 11 18.24 16.95 -5.92
N LEU A 12 18.22 16.48 -4.68
CA LEU A 12 17.41 17.03 -3.60
C LEU A 12 17.82 18.47 -3.30
N VAL A 13 19.12 18.73 -3.10
CA VAL A 13 19.65 20.08 -2.88
C VAL A 13 19.33 20.96 -4.08
N GLN A 14 19.45 20.45 -5.31
CA GLN A 14 19.14 21.21 -6.51
C GLN A 14 17.66 21.59 -6.61
N VAL A 15 16.74 20.66 -6.34
CA VAL A 15 15.29 20.91 -6.35
C VAL A 15 14.88 21.82 -5.19
N ALA A 16 15.35 21.55 -3.98
CA ALA A 16 15.10 22.41 -2.81
C ALA A 16 15.66 23.81 -3.02
N HIS A 17 16.88 23.93 -3.57
CA HIS A 17 17.47 25.21 -3.95
C HIS A 17 16.61 25.89 -4.99
N ALA A 18 16.09 25.20 -6.02
CA ALA A 18 15.23 25.79 -7.04
C ALA A 18 13.89 26.33 -6.48
N LEU A 19 13.38 25.71 -5.41
CA LEU A 19 12.13 26.10 -4.76
C LEU A 19 12.31 27.11 -3.61
N SER A 20 13.55 27.43 -3.21
CA SER A 20 13.83 28.21 -2.00
C SER A 20 13.57 29.72 -2.08
N THR A 21 13.09 30.26 -3.21
CA THR A 21 12.78 31.69 -3.33
C THR A 21 11.39 31.95 -3.88
N ARG A 22 10.77 33.03 -3.37
CA ARG A 22 9.42 33.44 -3.72
C ARG A 22 9.24 33.67 -5.22
N SER A 23 10.16 34.38 -5.88
CA SER A 23 10.08 34.66 -7.31
C SER A 23 10.05 33.39 -8.18
N ARG A 24 10.74 32.31 -7.78
CA ARG A 24 10.73 31.04 -8.53
C ARG A 24 9.42 30.27 -8.34
N VAL A 25 8.86 30.29 -7.14
CA VAL A 25 7.53 29.72 -6.86
C VAL A 25 6.44 30.48 -7.63
N ASP A 26 6.52 31.82 -7.70
CA ASP A 26 5.56 32.63 -8.45
C ASP A 26 5.65 32.37 -9.97
N ILE A 27 6.85 32.14 -10.51
CA ILE A 27 7.03 31.68 -11.91
C ILE A 27 6.32 30.35 -12.14
N LEU A 28 6.54 29.34 -11.28
CA LEU A 28 5.88 28.03 -11.39
C LEU A 28 4.35 28.18 -11.35
N ARG A 29 3.82 29.06 -10.49
CA ARG A 29 2.38 29.35 -10.38
C ARG A 29 1.81 29.95 -11.67
N LEU A 30 2.51 30.88 -12.32
CA LEU A 30 2.09 31.43 -13.61
C LEU A 30 2.02 30.33 -14.68
N LEU A 31 3.03 29.46 -14.71
CA LEU A 31 3.14 28.36 -15.65
C LEU A 31 2.12 27.23 -15.43
N ASN A 32 1.37 27.22 -14.32
CA ASN A 32 0.24 26.30 -14.13
C ASN A 32 -0.92 26.57 -15.10
N THR A 33 -1.02 27.79 -15.65
CA THR A 33 -2.16 28.19 -16.48
C THR A 33 -1.85 28.14 -17.97
N ARG A 34 -0.62 28.50 -18.38
CA ARG A 34 -0.16 28.50 -19.77
C ARG A 34 1.36 28.58 -19.84
N SER A 35 1.93 28.16 -20.96
CA SER A 35 3.32 28.45 -21.31
C SER A 35 3.52 29.94 -21.54
N MET A 36 4.65 30.48 -21.08
CA MET A 36 4.96 31.91 -21.17
C MET A 36 6.42 32.12 -21.55
N ASN A 37 6.72 33.16 -22.33
CA ASN A 37 8.08 33.58 -22.59
C ASN A 37 8.65 34.43 -21.43
N ILE A 38 9.97 34.62 -21.40
CA ILE A 38 10.66 35.35 -20.33
C ILE A 38 10.14 36.79 -20.16
N ILE A 39 9.77 37.47 -21.25
CA ILE A 39 9.27 38.86 -21.21
C ILE A 39 7.89 38.90 -20.55
N GLU A 40 6.98 38.00 -20.95
CA GLU A 40 5.65 37.89 -20.35
C GLU A 40 5.72 37.60 -18.84
N ILE A 41 6.65 36.73 -18.42
CA ILE A 41 6.86 36.42 -17.00
C ILE A 41 7.40 37.64 -16.25
N ALA A 42 8.34 38.39 -16.85
CA ALA A 42 8.91 39.61 -16.28
C ALA A 42 7.86 40.70 -16.08
N GLU A 43 6.98 40.89 -17.06
CA GLU A 43 5.85 41.83 -16.97
C GLU A 43 4.85 41.40 -15.90
N ALA A 44 4.44 40.12 -15.87
CA ALA A 44 3.47 39.61 -14.92
C ALA A 44 3.95 39.71 -13.46
N LEU A 45 5.25 39.51 -13.21
CA LEU A 45 5.85 39.58 -11.87
C LEU A 45 6.42 40.96 -11.53
N GLN A 46 6.41 41.92 -12.48
CA GLN A 46 7.06 43.22 -12.36
C GLN A 46 8.54 43.13 -11.95
N LEU A 47 9.25 42.15 -12.52
CA LEU A 47 10.67 41.91 -12.26
C LEU A 47 11.52 42.25 -13.49
N PRO A 48 12.80 42.65 -13.33
CA PRO A 48 13.70 42.83 -14.45
C PRO A 48 13.85 41.54 -15.28
N VAL A 49 13.86 41.66 -16.61
CA VAL A 49 14.00 40.53 -17.54
C VAL A 49 15.25 39.68 -17.23
N SER A 50 16.36 40.32 -16.86
CA SER A 50 17.60 39.63 -16.45
C SER A 50 17.43 38.77 -15.19
N THR A 51 16.60 39.22 -14.24
CA THR A 51 16.28 38.50 -13.01
C THR A 51 15.42 37.28 -13.31
N VAL A 52 14.39 37.43 -14.15
CA VAL A 52 13.57 36.31 -14.60
C VAL A 52 14.38 35.29 -15.40
N ALA A 53 15.23 35.73 -16.32
CA ALA A 53 16.09 34.85 -17.09
C ALA A 53 17.02 34.00 -16.19
N ASN A 54 17.53 34.58 -15.10
CA ASN A 54 18.33 33.83 -14.14
C ASN A 54 17.50 32.80 -13.37
N ASN A 55 16.32 33.18 -12.89
CA ASN A 55 15.41 32.26 -12.19
C ASN A 55 14.96 31.09 -13.08
N VAL A 56 14.68 31.36 -14.36
CA VAL A 56 14.34 30.35 -15.37
C VAL A 56 15.48 29.34 -15.53
N LYS A 57 16.74 29.79 -15.62
CA LYS A 57 17.90 28.89 -15.69
C LYS A 57 17.99 27.95 -14.49
N VAL A 58 17.71 28.46 -13.28
CA VAL A 58 17.78 27.64 -12.06
C VAL A 58 16.65 26.62 -11.99
N LEU A 59 15.42 27.01 -12.37
CA LEU A 59 14.27 26.10 -12.45
C LEU A 59 14.45 25.03 -13.52
N GLU A 60 15.02 25.41 -14.67
CA GLU A 60 15.35 24.51 -15.78
C GLU A 60 16.43 23.50 -15.37
N ALA A 61 17.50 23.94 -14.69
CA ALA A 61 18.54 23.06 -14.19
C ALA A 61 17.99 21.99 -13.22
N ALA A 62 17.00 22.34 -12.41
CA ALA A 62 16.29 21.42 -11.51
C ALA A 62 15.19 20.60 -12.20
N LYS A 63 15.05 20.71 -13.54
CA LYS A 63 14.02 20.03 -14.35
C LYS A 63 12.57 20.33 -13.96
N LEU A 64 12.32 21.43 -13.24
CA LEU A 64 10.98 21.84 -12.82
C LEU A 64 10.19 22.49 -13.98
N ILE A 65 10.91 23.08 -14.92
CA ILE A 65 10.37 23.66 -16.15
C ILE A 65 11.17 23.17 -17.35
N ASN A 66 10.52 23.09 -18.50
CA ASN A 66 11.16 22.94 -19.80
C ASN A 66 11.22 24.29 -20.49
N THR A 67 12.18 24.44 -21.39
CA THR A 67 12.27 25.63 -22.22
C THR A 67 12.53 25.28 -23.68
N GLU A 68 11.96 26.08 -24.56
CA GLU A 68 12.09 25.92 -26.01
C GLU A 68 12.39 27.26 -26.66
N LEU A 69 13.26 27.26 -27.67
CA LEU A 69 13.55 28.44 -28.48
C LEU A 69 12.60 28.48 -29.68
N LEU A 70 11.68 29.44 -29.68
CA LEU A 70 10.75 29.66 -30.79
C LEU A 70 11.11 30.94 -31.56
N PRO A 71 10.88 31.00 -32.89
CA PRO A 71 11.02 32.23 -33.66
C PRO A 71 10.10 33.34 -33.13
N ALA A 72 10.61 34.57 -33.06
CA ALA A 72 9.85 35.76 -32.65
C ALA A 72 9.98 36.88 -33.70
N VAL A 73 9.13 37.92 -33.60
CA VAL A 73 9.12 39.09 -34.51
C VAL A 73 10.51 39.76 -34.60
N ARG A 74 11.33 39.64 -33.54
CA ARG A 74 12.76 40.00 -33.55
C ARG A 74 13.57 38.91 -32.84
N GLY A 75 14.21 38.03 -33.61
CA GLY A 75 15.10 36.98 -33.09
C GLY A 75 14.37 35.72 -32.63
N ALA A 76 14.88 35.08 -31.58
CA ALA A 76 14.26 33.90 -30.95
C ALA A 76 13.81 34.24 -29.53
N MET A 77 12.68 33.68 -29.11
CA MET A 77 12.16 33.78 -27.75
C MET A 77 12.27 32.43 -27.04
N LYS A 78 12.61 32.47 -25.75
CA LYS A 78 12.64 31.30 -24.89
C LYS A 78 11.29 31.16 -24.20
N VAL A 79 10.50 30.17 -24.61
CA VAL A 79 9.19 29.85 -24.01
C VAL A 79 9.40 28.82 -22.92
N CYS A 80 8.79 29.03 -21.77
CA CYS A 80 8.88 28.17 -20.60
C CYS A 80 7.54 27.45 -20.39
N SER A 81 7.61 26.16 -20.06
CA SER A 81 6.45 25.35 -19.67
C SER A 81 6.80 24.53 -18.43
N ARG A 82 5.80 24.21 -17.61
CA ARG A 82 6.00 23.38 -16.42
C ARG A 82 6.17 21.92 -16.81
N ASN A 83 7.10 21.21 -16.15
CA ASN A 83 7.41 19.81 -16.46
C ASN A 83 6.63 18.81 -15.58
N TYR A 84 6.24 19.20 -14.36
CA TYR A 84 5.58 18.30 -13.40
C TYR A 84 4.46 19.00 -12.62
N ASP A 85 3.37 18.26 -12.38
CA ASP A 85 2.22 18.74 -11.61
C ASP A 85 2.48 18.76 -10.09
N ASP A 86 3.16 17.71 -9.62
CA ASP A 86 3.44 17.47 -8.20
C ASP A 86 4.92 17.14 -7.98
N ILE A 87 5.43 17.45 -6.79
CA ILE A 87 6.78 17.10 -6.33
C ILE A 87 6.66 16.35 -5.00
N LEU A 88 7.13 15.11 -4.95
CA LEU A 88 7.23 14.32 -3.73
C LEU A 88 8.68 14.33 -3.24
N ILE A 89 8.92 14.90 -2.06
CA ILE A 89 10.22 14.89 -1.40
C ILE A 89 10.23 13.81 -0.32
N GLY A 90 10.86 12.67 -0.63
CA GLY A 90 11.07 11.58 0.31
C GLY A 90 12.28 11.84 1.21
N LEU A 91 12.03 12.26 2.45
CA LEU A 91 13.09 12.34 3.47
C LEU A 91 13.32 11.01 4.19
N ASN A 92 12.40 10.07 3.99
CA ASN A 92 12.53 8.72 4.50
C ASN A 92 13.41 7.94 3.53
N SER A 93 14.53 7.43 4.03
CA SER A 93 15.36 6.54 3.25
C SER A 93 14.56 5.27 2.90
N SER A 94 14.43 4.96 1.62
CA SER A 94 13.83 3.72 1.12
C SER A 94 14.71 2.48 1.35
N VAL A 95 15.73 2.62 2.18
CA VAL A 95 16.16 1.59 3.13
C VAL A 95 15.80 2.16 4.49
N ARG A 96 14.75 1.64 5.17
CA ARG A 96 14.55 1.99 6.59
C ARG A 96 15.76 1.41 7.33
N SER A 97 16.87 2.12 7.46
CA SER A 97 17.83 1.93 8.54
C SER A 97 17.48 3.01 9.55
N THR A 98 16.79 2.66 10.63
CA THR A 98 16.68 3.60 11.76
C THR A 98 18.09 3.86 12.32
N ARG A 99 18.25 4.88 13.16
CA ARG A 99 19.53 5.19 13.85
C ARG A 99 20.13 4.00 14.63
N ASP A 100 19.39 2.90 14.79
CA ASP A 100 19.77 1.68 15.52
C ASP A 100 20.09 0.47 14.60
N GLY A 101 20.29 0.67 13.29
CA GLY A 101 20.62 -0.43 12.37
C GLY A 101 19.44 -1.31 11.97
N MET A 102 18.20 -0.93 12.32
CA MET A 102 16.98 -1.66 11.98
C MET A 102 16.56 -1.41 10.54
N LYS A 103 16.59 -2.46 9.73
CA LYS A 103 16.16 -2.65 8.34
C LYS A 103 14.68 -3.03 8.23
N LEU A 104 14.03 -2.71 7.11
CA LEU A 104 12.68 -3.18 6.77
C LEU A 104 12.70 -3.97 5.46
N TYR A 105 12.09 -5.14 5.47
CA TYR A 105 11.67 -5.90 4.31
C TYR A 105 10.14 -5.83 4.22
N GLU A 106 9.59 -5.60 3.03
CA GLU A 106 8.15 -5.50 2.81
C GLU A 106 7.77 -6.28 1.56
N VAL A 107 6.66 -7.01 1.62
CA VAL A 107 6.06 -7.71 0.48
C VAL A 107 4.55 -7.58 0.55
N GLU A 108 3.94 -7.35 -0.59
CA GLU A 108 2.50 -7.33 -0.78
C GLU A 108 2.09 -8.59 -1.58
N MET A 109 1.29 -9.44 -0.97
CA MET A 109 0.82 -10.70 -1.53
C MET A 109 -0.63 -10.52 -2.01
N PRO A 110 -0.93 -10.64 -3.32
CA PRO A 110 -2.29 -10.58 -3.82
C PRO A 110 -3.20 -11.57 -3.10
N ILE A 111 -4.41 -11.15 -2.72
CA ILE A 111 -5.28 -12.03 -1.91
C ILE A 111 -5.65 -13.33 -2.64
N GLY A 112 -5.66 -13.32 -3.98
CA GLY A 112 -5.86 -14.49 -4.82
C GLY A 112 -4.70 -15.48 -4.84
N HIS A 113 -3.50 -15.13 -4.36
CA HIS A 113 -2.29 -15.95 -4.45
C HIS A 113 -2.12 -16.90 -3.24
N TYR A 114 -3.20 -17.35 -2.62
CA TYR A 114 -3.13 -18.41 -1.61
C TYR A 114 -2.63 -19.73 -2.26
N GLY A 115 -1.85 -20.50 -1.50
CA GLY A 115 -1.29 -21.77 -1.94
C GLY A 115 -2.04 -23.00 -1.42
N ASP A 116 -2.81 -22.84 -0.35
CA ASP A 116 -3.69 -23.88 0.22
C ASP A 116 -4.98 -23.24 0.77
N CYS A 117 -6.06 -24.01 0.79
CA CYS A 117 -7.33 -23.58 1.35
C CYS A 117 -8.23 -24.77 1.74
N GLU A 118 -9.07 -24.56 2.75
CA GLU A 118 -10.26 -25.36 3.05
C GLU A 118 -11.42 -24.38 3.11
N VAL A 119 -12.44 -24.54 2.27
CA VAL A 119 -13.47 -23.52 2.09
C VAL A 119 -14.85 -24.14 2.07
N HIS A 120 -15.81 -23.51 2.75
CA HIS A 120 -17.18 -23.97 2.80
C HIS A 120 -18.18 -22.82 2.57
N PRO A 121 -19.34 -23.10 1.95
CA PRO A 121 -20.36 -22.09 1.68
C PRO A 121 -20.93 -21.44 2.97
N THR A 122 -21.42 -20.19 2.92
CA THR A 122 -21.41 -19.29 1.75
C THR A 122 -19.98 -18.93 1.34
N CYS A 123 -19.66 -18.95 0.04
CA CYS A 123 -18.29 -18.68 -0.42
C CYS A 123 -18.21 -18.22 -1.87
N GLY A 124 -17.18 -17.43 -2.20
CA GLY A 124 -16.93 -17.00 -3.57
C GLY A 124 -15.75 -16.04 -3.70
N MET A 125 -15.53 -15.59 -4.93
CA MET A 125 -14.46 -14.64 -5.27
C MET A 125 -14.88 -13.78 -6.47
N ALA A 126 -14.39 -12.54 -6.51
CA ALA A 126 -14.55 -11.64 -7.66
C ALA A 126 -13.27 -10.88 -7.96
N THR A 127 -13.13 -10.42 -9.21
CA THR A 127 -12.08 -9.49 -9.65
C THR A 127 -12.61 -8.06 -9.72
N HIS A 128 -11.80 -7.12 -10.20
CA HIS A 128 -12.31 -5.78 -10.53
C HIS A 128 -13.25 -5.78 -11.75
N GLU A 129 -13.18 -6.78 -12.64
CA GLU A 129 -13.97 -6.86 -13.88
C GLU A 129 -15.26 -7.68 -13.76
N GLY A 130 -15.35 -8.61 -12.80
CA GLY A 130 -16.53 -9.46 -12.67
C GLY A 130 -16.39 -10.58 -11.63
N MET A 131 -17.45 -11.36 -11.49
CA MET A 131 -17.43 -12.60 -10.71
C MET A 131 -16.43 -13.58 -11.33
N LEU A 132 -15.54 -14.14 -10.51
CA LEU A 132 -14.56 -15.11 -10.98
C LEU A 132 -15.18 -16.49 -11.21
N VAL A 133 -16.08 -16.83 -10.31
CA VAL A 133 -16.56 -18.19 -10.11
C VAL A 133 -18.03 -18.17 -9.72
N ARG A 134 -18.68 -19.33 -9.84
CA ARG A 134 -20.03 -19.49 -9.32
C ARG A 134 -19.97 -19.43 -7.80
N GLU A 135 -20.88 -18.66 -7.21
CA GLU A 135 -21.04 -18.58 -5.76
C GLU A 135 -21.41 -19.95 -5.16
N ASP A 136 -21.00 -20.14 -3.91
CA ASP A 136 -21.26 -21.31 -3.09
C ASP A 136 -20.71 -22.63 -3.65
N GLU A 137 -19.66 -22.54 -4.48
CA GLU A 137 -18.96 -23.68 -5.06
C GLU A 137 -17.50 -23.75 -4.56
N PRO A 138 -17.18 -24.55 -3.53
CA PRO A 138 -15.82 -24.67 -3.00
C PRO A 138 -14.76 -25.09 -4.03
N ALA A 139 -15.13 -25.92 -5.02
CA ALA A 139 -14.19 -26.36 -6.05
C ALA A 139 -13.61 -25.19 -6.87
N SER A 140 -14.33 -24.07 -6.91
CA SER A 140 -13.93 -22.84 -7.57
C SER A 140 -12.66 -22.21 -7.00
N PHE A 141 -12.34 -22.46 -5.73
CA PHE A 141 -11.12 -21.96 -5.08
C PHE A 141 -9.84 -22.64 -5.60
N TYR A 142 -9.96 -23.71 -6.38
CA TYR A 142 -8.82 -24.34 -7.05
C TYR A 142 -8.73 -23.96 -8.54
N HIS A 143 -9.64 -23.11 -9.04
CA HIS A 143 -9.65 -22.71 -10.44
C HIS A 143 -8.53 -21.69 -10.72
N PRO A 144 -7.66 -21.84 -11.75
CA PRO A 144 -6.47 -21.01 -11.95
C PRO A 144 -6.70 -19.49 -11.98
N LYS A 145 -7.92 -19.04 -12.28
CA LYS A 145 -8.31 -17.62 -12.23
C LYS A 145 -8.40 -17.04 -10.81
N HIS A 146 -8.36 -17.85 -9.76
CA HIS A 146 -8.39 -17.38 -8.37
C HIS A 146 -7.28 -16.35 -8.09
N VAL A 147 -6.15 -16.44 -8.82
CA VAL A 147 -5.01 -15.51 -8.70
C VAL A 147 -5.36 -14.04 -8.98
N THR A 148 -6.45 -13.77 -9.72
CA THR A 148 -6.88 -12.39 -10.01
C THR A 148 -7.96 -11.89 -9.04
N ALA A 149 -8.25 -12.64 -7.97
CA ALA A 149 -9.26 -12.22 -6.99
C ALA A 149 -8.88 -10.89 -6.34
N GLN A 150 -9.88 -10.03 -6.16
CA GLN A 150 -9.83 -8.75 -5.47
C GLN A 150 -10.80 -8.70 -4.29
N ILE A 151 -11.74 -9.65 -4.21
CA ILE A 151 -12.45 -9.99 -2.98
C ILE A 151 -12.60 -11.51 -2.90
N ILE A 152 -12.43 -12.07 -1.70
CA ILE A 152 -12.60 -13.49 -1.38
C ILE A 152 -13.47 -13.58 -0.14
N TRP A 153 -14.50 -14.43 -0.17
CA TRP A 153 -15.36 -14.65 0.99
C TRP A 153 -15.62 -16.12 1.24
N PHE A 154 -15.74 -16.47 2.52
CA PHE A 154 -16.18 -17.79 2.93
C PHE A 154 -16.71 -17.84 4.36
N ARG A 155 -17.66 -18.75 4.61
CA ARG A 155 -18.30 -18.88 5.91
C ARG A 155 -17.49 -19.66 6.93
N LYS A 156 -16.76 -20.69 6.48
CA LYS A 156 -15.94 -21.56 7.32
C LYS A 156 -14.70 -22.01 6.55
N GLY A 157 -13.60 -22.14 7.28
CA GLY A 157 -12.37 -22.71 6.78
C GLY A 157 -11.24 -21.69 6.82
N TYR A 158 -10.34 -21.75 5.84
CA TYR A 158 -9.18 -20.89 5.76
C TYR A 158 -8.65 -20.73 4.33
N VAL A 159 -7.88 -19.67 4.13
CA VAL A 159 -6.89 -19.53 3.05
C VAL A 159 -5.50 -19.42 3.66
N GLU A 160 -4.50 -20.04 3.03
CA GLU A 160 -3.11 -20.04 3.48
C GLU A 160 -2.16 -19.59 2.37
N TYR A 161 -1.35 -18.59 2.71
CA TYR A 161 -0.37 -17.94 1.85
C TYR A 161 1.04 -18.40 2.19
N LEU A 162 1.88 -18.49 1.17
CA LEU A 162 3.31 -18.75 1.32
C LEU A 162 4.07 -17.49 0.88
N LEU A 163 4.50 -16.68 1.85
CA LEU A 163 5.22 -15.44 1.58
C LEU A 163 6.73 -15.68 1.55
N PRO A 164 7.47 -15.04 0.63
CA PRO A 164 8.93 -15.09 0.64
C PRO A 164 9.48 -14.38 1.87
N LEU A 165 10.58 -14.89 2.41
CA LEU A 165 11.33 -14.25 3.49
C LEU A 165 12.76 -13.96 3.01
N GLU A 166 12.88 -13.01 2.09
CA GLU A 166 14.15 -12.62 1.45
C GLU A 166 14.98 -11.67 2.33
N ILE A 167 15.30 -12.12 3.53
CA ILE A 167 16.19 -11.41 4.46
C ILE A 167 17.58 -12.09 4.50
N PRO A 168 18.67 -11.33 4.75
CA PRO A 168 20.00 -11.91 4.90
C PRO A 168 20.05 -12.98 6.00
N GLN A 169 20.88 -14.02 5.84
CA GLN A 169 20.98 -15.11 6.82
C GLN A 169 21.48 -14.66 8.20
N ASN A 170 22.28 -13.60 8.26
CA ASN A 170 22.74 -12.98 9.51
C ASN A 170 21.81 -11.83 9.98
N ALA A 171 20.58 -11.78 9.49
CA ALA A 171 19.58 -10.84 9.96
C ALA A 171 18.89 -11.37 11.21
N LYS A 172 18.77 -10.51 12.22
CA LYS A 172 17.95 -10.76 13.40
C LYS A 172 16.62 -10.05 13.27
N ILE A 173 15.55 -10.82 13.09
CA ILE A 173 14.18 -10.29 13.00
C ILE A 173 13.79 -9.66 14.35
N GLN A 174 13.32 -8.42 14.29
CA GLN A 174 12.85 -7.62 15.42
C GLN A 174 11.32 -7.60 15.52
N SER A 175 10.63 -7.62 14.37
CA SER A 175 9.18 -7.77 14.32
C SER A 175 8.69 -8.23 12.96
N ILE A 176 7.53 -8.88 12.93
CA ILE A 176 6.75 -9.17 11.71
C ILE A 176 5.39 -8.49 11.87
N GLU A 177 4.94 -7.75 10.85
CA GLU A 177 3.59 -7.20 10.78
C GLU A 177 2.84 -7.79 9.59
N LEU A 178 1.55 -8.04 9.77
CA LEU A 178 0.62 -8.48 8.74
C LEU A 178 -0.55 -7.50 8.71
N SER A 179 -0.77 -6.85 7.57
CA SER A 179 -1.81 -5.84 7.36
C SER A 179 -2.71 -6.27 6.21
N MET A 180 -4.02 -6.25 6.43
CA MET A 180 -5.01 -6.62 5.41
C MET A 180 -6.38 -6.05 5.77
N GLU A 181 -7.19 -5.75 4.76
CA GLU A 181 -8.59 -5.35 4.93
C GLU A 181 -9.48 -6.61 5.01
N MET A 182 -10.33 -6.66 6.04
CA MET A 182 -11.22 -7.79 6.26
C MET A 182 -12.48 -7.43 7.09
N CYS A 183 -13.53 -8.23 6.97
CA CYS A 183 -14.73 -8.18 7.81
C CYS A 183 -15.42 -9.55 7.87
N SER A 184 -16.60 -9.62 8.51
CA SER A 184 -17.41 -10.84 8.53
C SER A 184 -18.07 -11.08 7.17
N GLU A 185 -18.70 -12.25 7.00
CA GLU A 185 -19.41 -12.68 5.80
C GLU A 185 -20.85 -13.13 6.14
N ALA A 186 -21.82 -12.33 5.71
CA ALA A 186 -23.25 -12.57 5.83
C ALA A 186 -23.88 -12.69 4.44
N PRO A 187 -25.02 -13.37 4.28
CA PRO A 187 -25.79 -13.26 3.04
C PRO A 187 -26.16 -11.79 2.80
N ASN A 188 -25.75 -11.25 1.65
CA ASN A 188 -25.80 -9.81 1.32
C ASN A 188 -24.80 -8.99 2.15
N TYR A 189 -25.25 -8.37 3.24
CA TYR A 189 -24.43 -7.78 4.29
C TYR A 189 -25.28 -7.67 5.57
N ASP A 190 -24.63 -7.61 6.72
CA ASP A 190 -25.26 -7.33 8.01
C ASP A 190 -24.21 -6.75 8.97
N ASN A 191 -24.36 -5.46 9.31
CA ASN A 191 -23.40 -4.74 10.16
C ASN A 191 -23.33 -5.29 11.59
N ASP A 192 -24.30 -6.12 12.02
CA ASP A 192 -24.37 -6.74 13.33
C ASP A 192 -24.17 -8.27 13.25
N TRP A 193 -23.24 -8.71 12.39
CA TRP A 193 -22.90 -10.11 12.15
C TRP A 193 -21.47 -10.47 12.59
N PRO A 194 -21.24 -10.78 13.88
CA PRO A 194 -19.89 -10.95 14.38
C PRO A 194 -19.21 -12.22 13.86
N SER A 195 -17.89 -12.15 13.70
CA SER A 195 -17.06 -13.30 13.33
C SER A 195 -15.70 -13.27 14.00
N ASP A 196 -15.31 -14.40 14.60
CA ASP A 196 -14.01 -14.57 15.24
C ASP A 196 -12.98 -15.06 14.20
N ILE A 197 -12.28 -14.10 13.58
CA ILE A 197 -11.31 -14.35 12.50
C ILE A 197 -9.93 -14.50 13.11
N SER A 198 -9.33 -15.69 12.95
CA SER A 198 -8.03 -16.03 13.52
C SER A 198 -6.93 -16.00 12.47
N VAL A 199 -5.71 -15.65 12.89
CA VAL A 199 -4.52 -15.61 12.03
C VAL A 199 -3.47 -16.54 12.61
N TRP A 200 -2.82 -17.32 11.75
CA TRP A 200 -1.70 -18.18 12.11
C TRP A 200 -0.47 -17.87 11.28
N VAL A 201 0.69 -17.99 11.92
CA VAL A 201 2.00 -17.89 11.27
C VAL A 201 2.77 -19.17 11.52
N ASN A 202 3.20 -19.84 10.45
CA ASN A 202 3.85 -21.14 10.49
C ASN A 202 3.09 -22.23 11.28
N GLY A 203 1.76 -22.10 11.38
CA GLY A 203 0.89 -23.01 12.13
C GLY A 203 0.63 -22.60 13.59
N THR A 204 1.32 -21.57 14.09
CA THR A 204 1.10 -21.01 15.43
C THR A 204 0.03 -19.92 15.36
N GLU A 205 -1.03 -20.02 16.17
CA GLU A 205 -2.10 -19.00 16.24
C GLU A 205 -1.56 -17.72 16.89
N ILE A 206 -1.41 -16.65 16.12
CA ILE A 206 -0.84 -15.39 16.62
C ILE A 206 -1.89 -14.53 17.31
N GLY A 207 -3.17 -14.75 17.02
CA GLY A 207 -4.28 -14.02 17.63
C GLY A 207 -5.54 -14.08 16.79
N MET A 208 -6.61 -13.56 17.37
CA MET A 208 -7.95 -13.52 16.79
C MET A 208 -8.53 -12.10 16.88
N TRP A 209 -9.28 -11.71 15.87
CA TRP A 209 -10.08 -10.51 15.84
C TRP A 209 -11.55 -10.86 15.70
N THR A 210 -12.39 -10.39 16.64
CA THR A 210 -13.85 -10.44 16.47
C THR A 210 -14.27 -9.25 15.62
N SER A 211 -14.52 -9.50 14.34
CA SER A 211 -15.19 -8.54 13.46
C SER A 211 -16.61 -8.27 14.00
N PRO A 212 -17.07 -7.01 14.03
CA PRO A 212 -18.42 -6.72 14.51
C PRO A 212 -19.51 -7.06 13.48
N GLY A 213 -19.18 -7.10 12.19
CA GLY A 213 -20.17 -7.24 11.12
C GLY A 213 -19.59 -7.43 9.73
N ASP A 214 -20.52 -7.58 8.78
CA ASP A 214 -20.32 -7.54 7.34
C ASP A 214 -20.86 -6.21 6.81
N PHE A 215 -19.97 -5.36 6.28
CA PHE A 215 -20.28 -3.96 6.04
C PHE A 215 -20.72 -3.69 4.60
N GLY A 216 -21.97 -3.24 4.44
CA GLY A 216 -22.54 -2.86 3.15
C GLY A 216 -23.46 -1.62 3.20
N ASP A 217 -23.45 -0.87 4.31
CA ASP A 217 -24.26 0.34 4.50
C ASP A 217 -23.82 1.53 3.63
N ARG A 218 -22.62 1.47 3.07
CA ARG A 218 -22.12 2.39 2.05
C ARG A 218 -21.25 1.64 1.05
N ARG A 219 -21.10 2.20 -0.14
CA ARG A 219 -20.19 1.68 -1.16
C ARG A 219 -18.74 1.81 -0.71
N GLY A 220 -17.94 0.76 -0.94
CA GLY A 220 -16.49 0.79 -0.77
C GLY A 220 -15.85 1.74 -1.78
N VAL A 221 -14.79 2.43 -1.36
CA VAL A 221 -14.12 3.46 -2.18
C VAL A 221 -13.57 2.89 -3.50
N LEU A 222 -13.12 1.65 -3.48
CA LEU A 222 -12.42 1.00 -4.59
C LEU A 222 -13.32 0.04 -5.38
N ASN A 223 -14.55 -0.20 -4.91
CA ASN A 223 -15.44 -1.20 -5.50
C ASN A 223 -15.77 -0.86 -6.97
N PRO A 224 -15.65 -1.85 -7.88
CA PRO A 224 -15.95 -1.64 -9.29
C PRO A 224 -17.44 -1.36 -9.49
N SER A 225 -17.80 -0.63 -10.56
CA SER A 225 -19.17 -0.16 -10.80
C SER A 225 -20.22 -1.28 -10.95
N TRP A 226 -19.80 -2.47 -11.38
CA TRP A 226 -20.69 -3.63 -11.54
C TRP A 226 -21.02 -4.31 -10.21
N TRP A 227 -20.24 -4.07 -9.14
CA TRP A 227 -20.51 -4.63 -7.82
C TRP A 227 -21.80 -4.06 -7.26
N LEU A 228 -22.65 -4.95 -6.74
CA LEU A 228 -24.02 -4.63 -6.35
C LEU A 228 -24.01 -3.91 -5.01
N ASP A 229 -24.92 -2.94 -4.80
CA ASP A 229 -24.94 -2.15 -3.56
C ASP A 229 -25.44 -2.94 -2.34
N TRP A 230 -26.05 -4.11 -2.55
CA TRP A 230 -26.58 -4.95 -1.49
C TRP A 230 -25.64 -6.09 -1.07
N THR A 231 -24.44 -6.16 -1.62
CA THR A 231 -23.40 -7.11 -1.16
C THR A 231 -22.44 -6.43 -0.20
N THR A 232 -21.57 -7.20 0.47
CA THR A 232 -20.43 -6.67 1.24
C THR A 232 -19.66 -5.62 0.43
N GLN A 233 -19.40 -4.47 1.04
CA GLN A 233 -18.79 -3.33 0.37
C GLN A 233 -17.37 -3.03 0.84
N TYR A 234 -17.07 -3.17 2.14
CA TYR A 234 -15.77 -2.81 2.68
C TYR A 234 -15.46 -3.62 3.94
N GLY A 235 -14.19 -3.56 4.36
CA GLY A 235 -13.71 -4.14 5.60
C GLY A 235 -13.05 -3.10 6.51
N LEU A 236 -12.47 -3.59 7.60
CA LEU A 236 -11.57 -2.79 8.43
C LEU A 236 -10.14 -3.22 8.16
N LEU A 237 -9.25 -2.24 8.04
CA LEU A 237 -7.83 -2.54 7.96
C LEU A 237 -7.33 -2.98 9.34
N LYS A 238 -6.82 -4.21 9.42
CA LYS A 238 -6.32 -4.82 10.65
C LYS A 238 -4.84 -5.10 10.51
N THR A 239 -4.07 -4.74 11.54
CA THR A 239 -2.63 -4.99 11.58
C THR A 239 -2.27 -5.85 12.78
N TRP A 240 -1.79 -7.08 12.52
CA TRP A 240 -1.13 -7.90 13.53
C TRP A 240 0.36 -7.56 13.55
N ARG A 241 0.95 -7.42 14.73
CA ARG A 241 2.40 -7.25 14.91
C ARG A 241 2.90 -8.24 15.95
N ILE A 242 3.84 -9.10 15.54
CA ILE A 242 4.58 -10.02 16.40
C ILE A 242 5.98 -9.45 16.65
N ASP A 243 6.38 -9.32 17.91
CA ASP A 243 7.74 -8.93 18.29
C ASP A 243 8.36 -9.93 19.30
N GLN A 244 9.43 -9.51 19.96
CA GLN A 244 10.15 -10.34 20.93
C GLN A 244 9.37 -10.56 22.24
N GLU A 245 8.35 -9.76 22.51
CA GLU A 245 7.60 -9.78 23.77
C GLU A 245 6.19 -10.34 23.61
N ARG A 246 5.50 -10.04 22.50
CA ARG A 246 4.07 -10.34 22.35
C ARG A 246 3.58 -10.26 20.91
N THR A 247 2.30 -10.61 20.71
CA THR A 247 1.54 -10.24 19.51
C THR A 247 0.45 -9.23 19.83
N THR A 248 0.35 -8.19 18.99
CA THR A 248 -0.68 -7.15 19.06
C THR A 248 -1.54 -7.12 17.81
N LEU A 249 -2.79 -6.70 17.95
CA LEU A 249 -3.72 -6.31 16.89
C LEU A 249 -3.99 -4.82 17.08
N ASP A 250 -3.67 -4.01 16.08
CA ASP A 250 -3.83 -2.54 16.13
C ASP A 250 -3.28 -1.93 17.44
N MET A 251 -2.07 -2.35 17.81
CA MET A 251 -1.34 -1.97 19.04
C MET A 251 -1.89 -2.51 20.36
N GLN A 252 -3.00 -3.26 20.35
CA GLN A 252 -3.55 -3.91 21.53
C GLN A 252 -3.08 -5.36 21.61
N LYS A 253 -2.60 -5.80 22.78
CA LYS A 253 -2.15 -7.18 22.97
C LYS A 253 -3.29 -8.16 22.77
N VAL A 254 -3.09 -9.17 21.91
CA VAL A 254 -4.06 -10.26 21.65
C VAL A 254 -3.51 -11.64 21.95
N SER A 255 -2.18 -11.80 22.04
CA SER A 255 -1.54 -13.08 22.37
C SER A 255 -0.16 -12.86 23.00
N ASP A 256 0.31 -13.87 23.72
CA ASP A 256 1.68 -13.98 24.25
C ASP A 256 2.66 -14.56 23.23
N VAL A 257 2.20 -14.96 22.04
CA VAL A 257 3.05 -15.47 20.96
C VAL A 257 4.08 -14.42 20.54
N THR A 258 5.33 -14.86 20.43
CA THR A 258 6.51 -14.05 20.07
C THR A 258 7.18 -14.60 18.82
N LEU A 259 8.19 -13.89 18.30
CA LEU A 259 9.01 -14.36 17.18
C LEU A 259 9.69 -15.71 17.43
N ASN A 260 9.97 -16.07 18.70
CA ASN A 260 10.61 -17.33 19.05
C ASN A 260 9.67 -18.54 18.83
N ASP A 261 8.36 -18.31 18.85
CA ASP A 261 7.34 -19.36 18.67
C ASP A 261 7.03 -19.65 17.20
N LEU A 262 7.61 -18.87 16.27
CA LEU A 262 7.28 -18.91 14.84
C LEU A 262 8.26 -19.75 13.99
N TYR A 263 9.31 -20.33 14.59
CA TYR A 263 10.25 -21.22 13.90
C TYR A 263 10.86 -20.63 12.61
N LEU A 264 11.18 -19.33 12.62
CA LEU A 264 11.56 -18.55 11.43
C LEU A 264 12.83 -19.05 10.73
N ASN A 265 13.75 -19.70 11.46
CA ASN A 265 15.01 -20.19 10.92
C ASN A 265 14.89 -21.45 10.03
N GLN A 266 13.70 -22.03 9.91
CA GLN A 266 13.53 -23.34 9.28
C GLN A 266 13.23 -23.27 7.77
N ARG A 267 12.86 -22.11 7.22
CA ARG A 267 12.36 -22.00 5.84
C ARG A 267 12.69 -20.66 5.19
N PRO A 268 12.92 -20.60 3.87
CA PRO A 268 13.04 -19.34 3.12
C PRO A 268 11.68 -18.63 2.92
N SER A 269 10.65 -19.05 3.66
CA SER A 269 9.27 -18.60 3.49
C SER A 269 8.50 -18.62 4.80
N LEU A 270 7.47 -17.78 4.87
CA LEU A 270 6.55 -17.67 5.98
C LEU A 270 5.17 -18.15 5.53
N ARG A 271 4.55 -19.09 6.26
CA ARG A 271 3.16 -19.47 6.02
C ARG A 271 2.24 -18.58 6.85
N VAL A 272 1.29 -17.95 6.21
CA VAL A 272 0.26 -17.13 6.86
C VAL A 272 -1.10 -17.70 6.53
N ARG A 273 -1.85 -18.12 7.54
CA ARG A 273 -3.21 -18.64 7.39
C ARG A 273 -4.19 -17.66 8.01
N ILE A 274 -5.31 -17.45 7.33
CA ILE A 274 -6.41 -16.61 7.79
C ILE A 274 -7.70 -17.43 7.68
N GLY A 275 -8.52 -17.44 8.72
CA GLY A 275 -9.74 -18.23 8.70
C GLY A 275 -10.55 -18.18 9.98
N VAL A 276 -11.63 -18.96 9.98
CA VAL A 276 -12.57 -19.07 11.11
C VAL A 276 -12.46 -20.47 11.68
N LYS A 277 -12.12 -20.57 12.98
CA LYS A 277 -11.99 -21.87 13.65
C LYS A 277 -13.32 -22.60 13.71
N SER A 278 -13.26 -23.93 13.63
CA SER A 278 -14.45 -24.78 13.72
C SER A 278 -15.13 -24.70 15.09
N ASP A 279 -14.40 -24.32 16.14
CA ASP A 279 -14.84 -24.16 17.53
C ASP A 279 -14.97 -22.69 17.96
N ALA A 280 -14.87 -21.72 17.03
CA ALA A 280 -15.04 -20.31 17.35
C ALA A 280 -16.43 -19.99 17.92
N VAL A 281 -16.53 -18.95 18.76
CA VAL A 281 -17.81 -18.54 19.37
C VAL A 281 -18.70 -17.91 18.30
N HIS A 282 -18.15 -16.95 17.55
CA HIS A 282 -18.82 -16.30 16.43
C HIS A 282 -18.30 -16.84 15.10
N LYS A 283 -19.16 -17.54 14.37
CA LYS A 283 -18.84 -18.17 13.07
C LYS A 283 -19.48 -17.40 11.93
N GLY A 284 -19.21 -16.11 11.89
CA GLY A 284 -19.74 -15.18 10.89
C GLY A 284 -18.97 -15.16 9.58
N GLY A 285 -18.03 -16.08 9.34
CA GLY A 285 -17.24 -16.11 8.10
C GLY A 285 -16.22 -14.98 7.98
N VAL A 286 -15.63 -14.82 6.80
CA VAL A 286 -14.63 -13.79 6.53
C VAL A 286 -14.73 -13.32 5.09
N ASN A 287 -14.62 -12.00 4.91
CA ASN A 287 -14.31 -11.32 3.67
C ASN A 287 -12.85 -10.83 3.74
N LEU A 288 -12.08 -11.07 2.66
CA LEU A 288 -10.75 -10.51 2.43
C LEU A 288 -10.80 -9.62 1.19
N PHE A 289 -10.28 -8.41 1.32
CA PHE A 289 -10.26 -7.42 0.23
C PHE A 289 -8.83 -7.22 -0.26
N GLY A 290 -8.71 -7.12 -1.59
CA GLY A 290 -7.48 -6.79 -2.29
C GLY A 290 -7.52 -5.34 -2.76
N LYS A 291 -6.40 -4.88 -3.32
CA LYS A 291 -6.17 -3.45 -3.58
C LYS A 291 -7.14 -2.74 -4.54
N GLN A 292 -8.00 -3.47 -5.24
CA GLN A 292 -9.03 -2.92 -6.14
C GLN A 292 -10.46 -3.16 -5.62
N PHE A 293 -10.61 -3.40 -4.32
CA PHE A 293 -11.88 -3.67 -3.66
C PHE A 293 -11.86 -3.14 -2.23
N GLY A 294 -13.02 -2.85 -1.65
CA GLY A 294 -13.11 -2.29 -0.31
C GLY A 294 -12.69 -0.83 -0.26
N ASP A 295 -11.97 -0.47 0.79
CA ASP A 295 -11.54 0.91 1.06
C ASP A 295 -10.03 1.13 1.02
N TYR A 296 -9.23 0.06 1.05
CA TYR A 296 -7.77 0.17 1.14
C TYR A 296 -7.10 -0.39 -0.11
N ASP A 297 -6.30 0.43 -0.77
CA ASP A 297 -5.50 0.08 -1.96
C ASP A 297 -4.26 -0.74 -1.52
N GLN A 298 -4.50 -1.92 -0.92
CA GLN A 298 -3.48 -2.92 -0.59
C GLN A 298 -4.07 -4.34 -0.58
N ASP A 299 -3.27 -5.33 -0.95
CA ASP A 299 -3.55 -6.74 -0.68
C ASP A 299 -3.07 -7.15 0.74
N LEU A 300 -2.67 -8.41 0.95
CA LEU A 300 -2.03 -8.83 2.19
C LEU A 300 -0.59 -8.29 2.25
N VAL A 301 -0.33 -7.31 3.11
CA VAL A 301 1.00 -6.72 3.29
C VAL A 301 1.71 -7.37 4.48
N MET A 302 2.91 -7.89 4.24
CA MET A 302 3.83 -8.34 5.29
C MET A 302 5.02 -7.39 5.39
N ARG A 303 5.33 -6.95 6.61
CA ARG A 303 6.51 -6.14 6.94
C ARG A 303 7.37 -6.85 7.96
N VAL A 304 8.66 -6.98 7.67
CA VAL A 304 9.64 -7.60 8.56
C VAL A 304 10.69 -6.56 8.91
N SER A 305 10.70 -6.14 10.18
CA SER A 305 11.79 -5.31 10.70
C SER A 305 12.90 -6.21 11.22
N TYR A 306 14.14 -5.97 10.84
CA TYR A 306 15.29 -6.79 11.22
C TYR A 306 16.55 -5.95 11.40
N THR A 307 17.51 -6.41 12.19
CA THR A 307 18.86 -5.82 12.28
C THR A 307 19.86 -6.79 11.66
N MET A 308 21.06 -6.33 11.32
CA MET A 308 22.16 -7.23 10.96
C MET A 308 22.93 -7.58 12.23
N ASP A 309 23.21 -8.86 12.46
CA ASP A 309 24.20 -9.23 13.47
C ASP A 309 25.58 -8.75 12.99
N GLU A 310 26.30 -8.02 13.83
CA GLU A 310 27.71 -7.72 13.60
C GLU A 310 28.46 -9.05 13.61
N LEU A 311 29.17 -9.36 12.51
CA LEU A 311 30.06 -10.51 12.45
C LEU A 311 31.17 -10.30 13.48
N GLU A 312 31.17 -11.08 14.56
CA GLU A 312 32.36 -11.27 15.41
C GLU A 312 33.52 -11.92 14.65
#